data_AF-A0A2V8X3Y8-F1
#
_entry.id   AF-A0A2V8X3Y8-F1
#
_cell.length_a   1.000
_cell.length_b   1.000
_cell.length_c   1.000
_cell.angle_alpha   90.00
_cell.angle_beta   90.00
_cell.angle_gamma   90.00
#
_symmetry.space_group_name_H-M   'P 1'
#
loop_
_entity.id
_entity.type
_entity.pdbx_description
1 polymer ?
#
loop_
_entity_poly.entity_id
_entity_poly.type
_entity_poly.pdbx_seq_one_letter_code
_entity_poly.pdbx_strand_id
1 'polypeptide(L)'
;MPDWRELVSKGLSGLKLGAGEKEEVHAELAAHLEETYKALRARGLPEQAAIQQTLAQVADWQDLRRKIQIARTMQENIMNDRVRQLWLPGLLTFALSMGLLELVQKFGPRPMALDLDKGTPMVMFYTSWLLTLPLAGAIGALLSKRAGGSPRILAISSVFPVLPFGVVFLIAIPAGLLMSHTLAHHIVATAFLTMMFGWVLVPGVALFSGGLLVQLLSRRSNSLDVTMN
;
A
#
# COMPACT_ATOMS: atom_id res chain seq x y z
N MET A 1 30.83 -24.24 -28.23
CA MET A 1 29.99 -23.63 -27.18
C MET A 1 29.60 -22.23 -27.64
N PRO A 2 28.31 -21.93 -27.81
CA PRO A 2 27.84 -20.63 -28.31
C PRO A 2 28.08 -19.48 -27.33
N ASP A 3 28.29 -18.26 -27.83
CA ASP A 3 28.30 -17.06 -27.00
C ASP A 3 26.86 -16.60 -26.70
N TRP A 4 26.31 -17.15 -25.61
CA TRP A 4 24.94 -16.84 -25.17
C TRP A 4 24.77 -15.38 -24.75
N ARG A 5 25.81 -14.74 -24.22
CA ARG A 5 25.74 -13.33 -23.79
C ARG A 5 25.62 -12.40 -25.00
N GLU A 6 26.38 -12.66 -26.05
CA GLU A 6 26.29 -11.87 -27.28
C GLU A 6 24.91 -12.03 -27.94
N LEU A 7 24.38 -13.26 -27.97
CA LEU A 7 23.06 -13.55 -28.53
C LEU A 7 21.93 -12.86 -27.76
N VAL A 8 21.94 -12.91 -26.43
CA VAL A 8 20.96 -12.22 -25.58
C VAL A 8 21.08 -10.70 -25.72
N SER A 9 22.30 -10.16 -25.74
CA SER A 9 22.55 -8.73 -25.92
C SER A 9 21.99 -8.21 -27.25
N LYS A 10 22.18 -8.98 -28.33
CA LYS A 10 21.61 -8.67 -29.65
C LYS A 10 20.09 -8.83 -29.68
N GLY A 11 19.54 -9.91 -29.12
CA GLY A 11 18.09 -10.16 -29.07
C GLY A 11 17.32 -9.13 -28.24
N LEU A 12 17.93 -8.63 -27.16
CA LEU A 12 17.37 -7.60 -26.29
C LEU A 12 17.83 -6.17 -26.67
N SER A 13 18.51 -5.97 -27.80
CA SER A 13 18.97 -4.65 -28.28
C SER A 13 17.82 -3.68 -28.61
N GLY A 14 17.57 -2.71 -27.72
CA GLY A 14 16.41 -1.79 -27.80
C GLY A 14 15.42 -1.89 -26.64
N LEU A 15 15.63 -2.78 -25.67
CA LEU A 15 14.91 -2.72 -24.39
C LEU A 15 15.49 -1.57 -23.57
N LYS A 16 14.65 -0.64 -23.11
CA LYS A 16 15.07 0.52 -22.30
C LYS A 16 15.31 0.10 -20.85
N LEU A 17 16.35 -0.68 -20.60
CA LEU A 17 16.79 -1.05 -19.24
C LEU A 17 17.81 -0.03 -18.71
N GLY A 18 17.81 0.18 -17.39
CA GLY A 18 18.91 0.87 -16.72
C GLY A 18 20.22 0.10 -16.89
N ALA A 19 21.37 0.77 -16.84
CA ALA A 19 22.65 0.13 -17.17
C ALA A 19 22.96 -1.12 -16.32
N GLY A 20 22.69 -1.09 -15.01
CA GLY A 20 22.89 -2.24 -14.11
C GLY A 20 21.86 -3.36 -14.31
N GLU A 21 20.59 -3.01 -14.43
CA GLU A 21 19.49 -3.96 -14.67
C GLU A 21 19.63 -4.67 -16.03
N LYS A 22 20.16 -3.96 -17.03
CA LYS A 22 20.46 -4.53 -18.35
C LYS A 22 21.49 -5.64 -18.25
N GLU A 23 22.56 -5.42 -17.50
CA GLU A 23 23.63 -6.38 -17.33
C GLU A 23 23.15 -7.62 -16.56
N GLU A 24 22.36 -7.41 -15.52
CA GLU A 24 21.76 -8.49 -14.72
C GLU A 24 20.81 -9.36 -15.56
N VAL A 25 19.84 -8.75 -16.26
CA VAL A 25 18.89 -9.47 -17.12
C VAL A 25 19.62 -10.21 -18.25
N HIS A 26 20.65 -9.59 -18.84
CA HIS A 26 21.43 -10.25 -19.89
C HIS A 26 22.23 -11.44 -19.34
N ALA A 27 22.82 -11.31 -18.15
CA ALA A 27 23.60 -12.37 -17.52
C ALA A 27 22.71 -13.55 -17.11
N GLU A 28 21.55 -13.28 -16.51
CA GLU A 28 20.61 -14.31 -16.06
C GLU A 28 20.01 -15.07 -17.25
N LEU A 29 19.56 -14.37 -18.30
CA LEU A 29 19.00 -15.02 -19.48
C LEU A 29 20.06 -15.84 -20.23
N ALA A 30 21.30 -15.35 -20.32
CA ALA A 30 22.40 -16.10 -20.92
C ALA A 30 22.76 -17.35 -20.11
N ALA A 31 22.78 -17.25 -18.78
CA ALA A 31 23.00 -18.38 -17.89
C ALA A 31 21.90 -19.44 -18.03
N HIS A 32 20.64 -19.02 -18.15
CA HIS A 32 19.50 -19.93 -18.36
C HIS A 32 19.59 -20.69 -19.69
N LEU A 33 20.00 -20.02 -20.77
CA LEU A 33 20.23 -20.67 -22.07
C LEU A 33 21.41 -21.63 -22.01
N GLU A 34 22.49 -21.26 -21.32
CA GLU A 34 23.64 -22.12 -21.12
C GLU A 34 23.29 -23.39 -20.33
N GLU A 35 22.49 -23.26 -19.26
CA GLU A 35 22.00 -24.38 -18.47
C GLU A 35 21.12 -25.32 -19.30
N THR A 36 20.19 -24.77 -20.07
CA THR A 36 19.33 -25.53 -20.98
C THR A 36 20.14 -26.29 -22.02
N TYR A 37 21.13 -25.63 -22.62
CA TYR A 37 22.04 -26.26 -23.57
C TYR A 37 22.83 -27.40 -22.93
N LYS A 38 23.40 -27.20 -21.73
CA LYS A 38 24.14 -28.24 -20.99
C LYS A 38 23.23 -29.42 -20.66
N ALA A 39 21.99 -29.18 -20.25
CA ALA A 39 21.01 -30.24 -19.97
C ALA A 39 20.67 -31.06 -21.21
N LEU A 40 20.49 -30.42 -22.38
CA LEU A 40 20.23 -31.11 -23.65
C LEU A 40 21.46 -31.93 -24.11
N ARG A 41 22.67 -31.41 -23.93
CA ARG A 41 23.92 -32.13 -24.21
C ARG A 41 24.10 -33.34 -23.29
N ALA A 42 23.79 -33.21 -22.00
CA ALA A 42 23.84 -34.31 -21.03
C ALA A 42 22.84 -35.44 -21.37
N ARG A 43 21.73 -35.11 -22.04
CA ARG A 43 20.76 -36.09 -22.57
C ARG A 43 21.19 -36.75 -23.88
N GLY A 44 22.40 -36.47 -24.36
CA GLY A 44 22.96 -37.10 -25.56
C GLY A 44 22.56 -36.44 -26.88
N LEU A 45 21.91 -35.27 -26.86
CA LEU A 45 21.59 -34.58 -28.12
C LEU A 45 22.85 -34.08 -28.83
N PRO A 46 22.93 -34.20 -30.17
CA PRO A 46 24.01 -33.62 -30.94
C PRO A 46 24.03 -32.09 -30.81
N GLU A 47 25.22 -31.49 -30.87
CA GLU A 47 25.44 -30.07 -30.55
C GLU A 47 24.53 -29.14 -31.35
N GLN A 48 24.39 -29.38 -32.65
CA GLN A 48 23.53 -28.57 -33.53
C GLN A 48 22.05 -28.64 -33.13
N ALA A 49 21.56 -29.82 -32.76
CA ALA A 49 20.17 -29.99 -32.31
C ALA A 49 19.95 -29.35 -30.93
N ALA A 50 20.91 -29.48 -30.01
CA ALA A 50 20.86 -28.84 -28.70
C ALA A 50 20.82 -27.31 -28.82
N ILE A 51 21.61 -26.73 -29.74
CA ILE A 51 21.60 -25.28 -30.01
C ILE A 51 20.25 -24.85 -30.59
N GLN A 52 19.75 -25.53 -31.62
CA GLN A 52 18.46 -25.21 -32.22
C GLN A 52 17.31 -25.29 -31.22
N GLN A 53 17.30 -26.33 -30.38
CA GLN A 53 16.26 -26.54 -29.39
C GLN A 53 16.34 -25.56 -28.20
N THR A 54 17.55 -25.12 -27.83
CA THR A 54 17.75 -24.05 -26.84
C THR A 54 17.26 -22.71 -27.39
N LEU A 55 17.62 -22.38 -28.64
CA LEU A 55 17.16 -21.14 -29.30
C LEU A 55 15.66 -21.14 -29.59
N ALA A 56 15.05 -22.31 -29.81
CA ALA A 56 13.60 -22.43 -29.98
C ALA A 56 12.82 -22.00 -28.72
N GLN A 57 13.41 -22.07 -27.52
CA GLN A 57 12.77 -21.55 -26.30
C GLN A 57 12.64 -20.02 -26.30
N VAL A 58 13.49 -19.33 -27.07
CA VAL A 58 13.49 -17.86 -27.23
C VAL A 58 13.13 -17.46 -28.66
N ALA A 59 12.38 -18.31 -29.36
CA ALA A 59 12.06 -18.13 -30.79
C ALA A 59 11.44 -16.77 -31.12
N ASP A 60 10.80 -16.12 -30.14
CA ASP A 60 10.26 -14.77 -30.29
C ASP A 60 10.90 -13.76 -29.32
N TRP A 61 12.04 -13.20 -29.74
CA TRP A 61 12.72 -12.11 -29.03
C TRP A 61 11.84 -10.86 -28.89
N GLN A 62 10.91 -10.62 -29.82
CA GLN A 62 10.01 -9.47 -29.75
C GLN A 62 8.95 -9.66 -28.67
N ASP A 63 8.39 -10.86 -28.56
CA ASP A 63 7.45 -11.21 -27.50
C ASP A 63 8.12 -11.20 -26.11
N LEU A 64 9.34 -11.74 -26.00
CA LEU A 64 10.10 -11.65 -24.75
C LEU A 64 10.36 -10.20 -24.36
N ARG A 65 10.78 -9.34 -25.30
CA ARG A 65 10.92 -7.89 -25.06
C ARG A 65 9.61 -7.28 -24.59
N ARG A 66 8.51 -7.59 -25.28
CA ARG A 66 7.18 -7.05 -24.98
C ARG A 66 6.77 -7.43 -23.56
N LYS A 67 6.93 -8.69 -23.16
CA LYS A 67 6.61 -9.18 -21.82
C LYS A 67 7.42 -8.49 -20.73
N ILE A 68 8.74 -8.35 -20.92
CA ILE A 68 9.61 -7.65 -19.97
C ILE A 68 9.19 -6.18 -19.85
N GLN A 69 8.91 -5.52 -20.97
CA GLN A 69 8.50 -4.11 -20.97
C GLN A 69 7.13 -3.90 -20.33
N ILE A 70 6.14 -4.76 -20.62
CA ILE A 70 4.81 -4.70 -19.99
C ILE A 70 4.92 -4.91 -18.48
N ALA A 71 5.66 -5.94 -18.04
CA ALA A 71 5.84 -6.22 -16.61
C ALA A 71 6.45 -5.02 -15.88
N ARG A 72 7.48 -4.40 -16.47
CA ARG A 72 8.14 -3.21 -15.90
C ARG A 72 7.23 -1.99 -15.89
N THR A 73 6.59 -1.66 -17.01
CA THR A 73 5.70 -0.49 -17.10
C THR A 73 4.50 -0.64 -16.18
N MET A 74 3.94 -1.84 -16.05
CA MET A 74 2.89 -2.10 -15.06
C MET A 74 3.41 -1.95 -13.64
N GLN A 75 4.54 -2.56 -13.29
CA GLN A 75 5.08 -2.51 -11.94
C GLN A 75 5.47 -1.08 -11.51
N GLU A 76 6.20 -0.36 -12.36
CA GLU A 76 6.66 1.00 -12.09
C GLU A 76 5.49 1.98 -11.96
N ASN A 77 4.54 1.96 -12.90
CA ASN A 77 3.36 2.83 -12.83
C ASN A 77 2.47 2.49 -11.63
N ILE A 78 2.20 1.21 -11.36
CA ILE A 78 1.34 0.81 -10.23
C ILE A 78 1.99 1.18 -8.89
N MET A 79 3.30 0.98 -8.73
CA MET A 79 4.00 1.35 -7.50
C MET A 79 3.97 2.87 -7.28
N ASN A 80 4.27 3.65 -8.33
CA ASN A 80 4.31 5.10 -8.22
C ASN A 80 2.91 5.69 -7.99
N ASP A 81 1.89 5.15 -8.65
CA ASP A 81 0.49 5.54 -8.46
C ASP A 81 0.01 5.24 -7.04
N ARG A 82 0.31 4.05 -6.49
CA ARG A 82 -0.05 3.71 -5.10
C ARG A 82 0.66 4.60 -4.11
N VAL A 83 1.94 4.88 -4.31
CA VAL A 83 2.70 5.76 -3.40
C VAL A 83 2.10 7.16 -3.40
N ARG A 84 1.83 7.71 -4.60
CA ARG A 84 1.34 9.07 -4.75
C ARG A 84 -0.14 9.24 -4.36
N GLN A 85 -0.98 8.23 -4.62
CA GLN A 85 -2.43 8.30 -4.36
C GLN A 85 -2.83 7.86 -2.96
N LEU A 86 -2.07 6.96 -2.34
CA LEU A 86 -2.44 6.34 -1.06
C LEU A 86 -1.40 6.59 0.03
N TRP A 87 -0.14 6.20 -0.18
CA TRP A 87 0.86 6.23 0.90
C TRP A 87 1.21 7.65 1.31
N LEU A 88 1.56 8.51 0.36
CA LEU A 88 2.02 9.88 0.66
C LEU A 88 0.91 10.74 1.29
N PRO A 89 -0.33 10.76 0.75
CA PRO A 89 -1.46 11.40 1.43
C PRO A 89 -1.80 10.78 2.79
N GLY A 90 -1.79 9.44 2.90
CA GLY A 90 -2.10 8.73 4.14
C GLY A 90 -1.09 9.02 5.26
N LEU A 91 0.21 8.92 4.97
CA LEU A 91 1.30 9.24 5.90
C LEU A 91 1.28 10.69 6.32
N LEU A 92 1.03 11.62 5.39
CA LEU A 92 0.93 13.04 5.73
C LEU A 92 -0.27 13.29 6.67
N THR A 93 -1.42 12.70 6.35
CA THR A 93 -2.63 12.82 7.19
C THR A 93 -2.40 12.24 8.57
N PHE A 94 -1.69 11.11 8.65
CA PHE A 94 -1.28 10.50 9.92
C PHE A 94 -0.35 11.43 10.71
N ALA A 95 0.70 11.97 10.08
CA ALA A 95 1.64 12.87 10.72
C ALA A 95 0.96 14.15 11.24
N LEU A 96 0.04 14.73 10.45
CA LEU A 96 -0.75 15.89 10.86
C LEU A 96 -1.67 15.55 12.03
N SER A 97 -2.39 14.43 11.96
CA SER A 97 -3.28 13.97 13.02
C SER A 97 -2.54 13.71 14.34
N MET A 98 -1.39 13.04 14.27
CA MET A 98 -0.56 12.73 15.44
C MET A 98 0.12 13.97 16.02
N GLY A 99 0.70 14.82 15.17
CA GLY A 99 1.33 16.06 15.61
C GLY A 99 0.34 17.01 16.28
N LEU A 100 -0.91 17.04 15.81
CA LEU A 100 -1.96 17.86 16.40
C LEU A 100 -2.44 17.30 17.74
N LEU A 101 -2.49 15.97 17.89
CA LEU A 101 -2.76 15.32 19.17
C LEU A 101 -1.70 15.66 20.21
N GLU A 102 -0.41 15.57 19.86
CA GLU A 102 0.71 15.96 20.74
C GLU A 102 0.60 17.43 21.19
N LEU A 103 0.21 18.31 20.26
CA LEU A 103 0.05 19.73 20.55
C LEU A 103 -1.14 19.99 21.49
N VAL A 104 -2.25 19.26 21.31
CA VAL A 104 -3.41 19.29 22.22
C VAL A 104 -3.06 18.69 23.58
N GLN A 105 -2.25 17.64 23.66
CA GLN A 105 -1.82 17.09 24.94
C GLN A 105 -0.90 18.04 25.70
N LYS A 106 -0.01 18.75 24.99
CA LYS A 106 0.97 19.66 25.60
C LYS A 106 0.40 21.02 25.99
N PHE A 107 -0.54 21.55 25.21
CA PHE A 107 -1.05 22.93 25.37
C PHE A 107 -2.56 23.02 25.52
N GLY A 108 -3.29 21.92 25.27
CA GLY A 108 -4.74 21.90 25.24
C GLY A 108 -5.40 21.71 26.60
N PRO A 109 -6.72 21.90 26.65
CA PRO A 109 -7.51 21.63 27.85
C PRO A 109 -7.45 20.15 28.23
N ARG A 110 -7.62 19.85 29.52
CA ARG A 110 -7.63 18.47 30.02
C ARG A 110 -8.66 17.64 29.23
N PRO A 111 -8.31 16.40 28.82
CA PRO A 111 -9.23 15.56 28.08
C PRO A 111 -10.50 15.31 28.88
N MET A 112 -11.63 15.25 28.19
CA MET A 112 -12.87 14.88 28.84
C MET A 112 -12.79 13.40 29.19
N ALA A 113 -12.78 13.12 30.48
CA ALA A 113 -12.76 11.77 30.98
C ALA A 113 -14.16 11.31 31.32
N LEU A 114 -14.61 10.26 30.64
CA LEU A 114 -15.85 9.57 30.98
C LEU A 114 -15.50 8.31 31.77
N ASP A 115 -15.94 8.29 33.03
CA ASP A 115 -15.87 7.13 33.90
C ASP A 115 -17.16 6.34 33.69
N LEU A 116 -17.06 5.16 33.09
CA LEU A 116 -18.24 4.36 32.74
C LEU A 116 -18.68 3.44 33.89
N ASP A 117 -17.77 3.05 34.79
CA ASP A 117 -18.07 2.38 36.07
C ASP A 117 -16.78 2.12 36.88
N LYS A 118 -16.90 1.87 38.20
CA LYS A 118 -15.78 1.52 39.09
C LYS A 118 -15.10 0.21 38.64
N GLY A 119 -14.02 0.33 37.87
CA GLY A 119 -13.23 -0.81 37.37
C GLY A 119 -13.08 -0.87 35.85
N THR A 120 -13.70 0.05 35.11
CA THR A 120 -13.47 0.21 33.66
C THR A 120 -12.38 1.24 33.38
N PRO A 121 -11.59 1.11 32.30
CA PRO A 121 -10.63 2.16 31.95
C PRO A 121 -11.35 3.43 31.55
N MET A 122 -10.81 4.55 32.01
CA MET A 122 -11.29 5.90 31.73
C MET A 122 -11.19 6.20 30.22
N VAL A 123 -12.31 6.53 29.57
CA VAL A 123 -12.27 6.99 28.17
C VAL A 123 -11.83 8.44 28.16
N MET A 124 -10.69 8.72 27.54
CA MET A 124 -10.22 10.09 27.33
C MET A 124 -10.62 10.58 25.94
N PHE A 125 -11.63 11.46 25.88
CA PHE A 125 -12.00 12.14 24.66
C PHE A 125 -11.23 13.46 24.55
N TYR A 126 -10.30 13.50 23.59
CA TYR A 126 -9.62 14.73 23.20
C TYR A 126 -10.52 15.50 22.24
N THR A 127 -11.52 16.21 22.77
CA THR A 127 -12.54 16.94 21.99
C THR A 127 -11.91 17.89 20.97
N SER A 128 -10.88 18.64 21.35
CA SER A 128 -10.13 19.53 20.44
C SER A 128 -9.46 18.77 19.29
N TRP A 129 -8.93 17.57 19.55
CA TRP A 129 -8.36 16.72 18.51
C TRP A 129 -9.45 16.18 17.59
N LEU A 130 -10.55 15.65 18.14
CA LEU A 130 -11.67 15.12 17.35
C LEU A 130 -12.27 16.16 16.39
N LEU A 131 -12.34 17.43 16.79
CA LEU A 131 -12.82 18.52 15.93
C LEU A 131 -11.91 18.80 14.72
N THR A 132 -10.63 18.46 14.84
CA THR A 132 -9.64 18.70 13.78
C THR A 132 -9.51 17.52 12.81
N LEU A 133 -9.95 16.33 13.21
CA LEU A 133 -9.89 15.12 12.40
C LEU A 133 -10.67 15.22 11.07
N PRO A 134 -11.87 15.83 11.00
CA PRO A 134 -12.54 16.03 9.71
C PRO A 134 -11.68 16.85 8.73
N LEU A 135 -10.94 17.86 9.20
CA LEU A 135 -10.04 18.63 8.35
C LEU A 135 -8.88 17.77 7.84
N ALA A 136 -8.27 16.97 8.72
CA ALA A 136 -7.21 16.04 8.34
C ALA A 136 -7.71 15.02 7.29
N GLY A 137 -8.87 14.40 7.52
CA GLY A 137 -9.47 13.46 6.57
C GLY A 137 -9.79 14.10 5.22
N ALA A 138 -10.27 15.35 5.22
CA ALA A 138 -10.50 16.11 4.00
C ALA A 138 -9.19 16.40 3.23
N ILE A 139 -8.11 16.75 3.93
CA ILE A 139 -6.78 16.96 3.30
C ILE A 139 -6.29 15.67 2.64
N GLY A 140 -6.40 14.53 3.34
CA GLY A 140 -6.04 13.22 2.79
C GLY A 140 -6.81 12.89 1.50
N ALA A 141 -8.14 13.05 1.53
CA ALA A 141 -8.98 12.88 0.35
C ALA A 141 -8.61 13.84 -0.79
N LEU A 142 -8.33 15.12 -0.49
CA LEU A 142 -8.04 16.13 -1.50
C LEU A 142 -6.69 15.88 -2.19
N LEU A 143 -5.67 15.48 -1.43
CA LEU A 143 -4.37 15.09 -1.98
C LEU A 143 -4.47 13.81 -2.82
N SER A 144 -5.21 12.81 -2.32
CA SER A 144 -5.48 11.59 -3.08
C SER A 144 -6.22 11.87 -4.39
N LYS A 145 -7.21 12.78 -4.37
CA LYS A 145 -7.91 13.25 -5.57
C LYS A 145 -6.97 13.94 -6.55
N ARG A 146 -6.11 14.84 -6.06
CA ARG A 146 -5.11 15.53 -6.91
C ARG A 146 -4.12 14.57 -7.56
N ALA A 147 -3.90 13.41 -6.95
CA ALA A 147 -3.09 12.34 -7.51
C ALA A 147 -3.85 11.39 -8.47
N GLY A 148 -5.14 11.64 -8.75
CA GLY A 148 -5.96 10.80 -9.62
C GLY A 148 -6.58 9.57 -8.94
N GLY A 149 -6.62 9.55 -7.60
CA GLY A 149 -7.18 8.44 -6.84
C GLY A 149 -8.68 8.21 -7.09
N SER A 150 -9.10 6.95 -7.08
CA SER A 150 -10.52 6.57 -7.16
C SER A 150 -11.26 6.87 -5.85
N PRO A 151 -12.61 6.95 -5.83
CA PRO A 151 -13.38 7.22 -4.60
C PRO A 151 -13.06 6.29 -3.43
N ARG A 152 -12.70 5.03 -3.71
CA ARG A 152 -12.26 4.08 -2.68
C ARG A 152 -10.90 4.48 -2.09
N ILE A 153 -9.95 4.91 -2.92
CA ILE A 153 -8.63 5.34 -2.47
C ILE A 153 -8.74 6.64 -1.65
N LEU A 154 -9.63 7.55 -2.02
CA LEU A 154 -9.93 8.75 -1.23
C LEU A 154 -10.44 8.37 0.18
N ALA A 155 -11.37 7.43 0.28
CA ALA A 155 -11.90 6.97 1.57
C ALA A 155 -10.80 6.33 2.44
N ILE A 156 -9.99 5.43 1.86
CA ILE A 156 -8.90 4.75 2.57
C ILE A 156 -7.84 5.77 3.02
N SER A 157 -7.46 6.71 2.16
CA SER A 157 -6.50 7.76 2.51
C SER A 157 -7.01 8.67 3.63
N SER A 158 -8.31 8.95 3.69
CA SER A 158 -8.92 9.79 4.73
C SER A 158 -8.87 9.10 6.09
N VAL A 159 -9.18 7.81 6.13
CA VAL A 159 -9.29 6.99 7.36
C VAL A 159 -7.95 6.33 7.70
N PHE A 160 -6.92 6.51 6.87
CA PHE A 160 -5.59 5.93 7.06
C PHE A 160 -5.04 6.10 8.48
N PRO A 161 -5.18 7.25 9.16
CA PRO A 161 -4.61 7.43 10.49
C PRO A 161 -5.12 6.44 11.55
N VAL A 162 -6.34 5.90 11.41
CA VAL A 162 -6.90 4.92 12.36
C VAL A 162 -6.63 3.47 11.97
N LEU A 163 -6.16 3.18 10.75
CA LEU A 163 -5.91 1.81 10.29
C LEU A 163 -4.82 1.10 11.12
N PRO A 164 -3.66 1.71 11.45
CA PRO A 164 -2.66 1.06 12.29
C PRO A 164 -3.21 0.68 13.66
N PHE A 165 -4.00 1.57 14.27
CA PHE A 165 -4.66 1.29 15.53
C PHE A 165 -5.63 0.11 15.39
N GLY A 166 -6.47 0.10 14.36
CA GLY A 166 -7.36 -1.02 14.07
C GLY A 166 -6.63 -2.36 13.96
N VAL A 167 -5.48 -2.40 13.29
CA VAL A 167 -4.63 -3.61 13.21
C VAL A 167 -4.10 -4.03 14.57
N VAL A 168 -3.59 -3.08 15.38
CA VAL A 168 -3.14 -3.36 16.75
C VAL A 168 -4.27 -3.96 17.58
N PHE A 169 -5.48 -3.41 17.50
CA PHE A 169 -6.66 -3.93 18.20
C PHE A 169 -7.04 -5.34 17.71
N LEU A 170 -7.02 -5.60 16.40
CA LEU A 170 -7.29 -6.93 15.85
C LEU A 170 -6.29 -8.01 16.32
N ILE A 171 -5.04 -7.63 16.59
CA ILE A 171 -4.00 -8.53 17.11
C ILE A 171 -4.09 -8.66 18.63
N ALA A 172 -4.43 -7.57 19.32
CA ALA A 172 -4.51 -7.54 20.77
C ALA A 172 -5.65 -8.39 21.35
N ILE A 173 -6.76 -8.62 20.62
CA ILE A 173 -7.82 -9.56 21.06
C ILE A 173 -7.28 -11.00 21.14
N PRO A 174 -6.75 -11.61 20.06
CA PRO A 174 -6.17 -12.94 20.13
C PRO A 174 -5.04 -13.03 21.17
N ALA A 175 -4.13 -12.05 21.19
CA ALA A 175 -3.00 -12.05 22.12
C ALA A 175 -3.46 -11.97 23.58
N GLY A 176 -4.44 -11.10 23.88
CA GLY A 176 -5.02 -10.94 25.20
C GLY A 176 -5.75 -12.19 25.68
N LEU A 177 -6.51 -12.85 24.81
CA LEU A 177 -7.20 -14.11 25.11
C LEU A 177 -6.23 -15.28 25.34
N LEU A 178 -5.11 -15.30 24.62
CA LEU A 178 -4.06 -16.32 24.81
C LEU A 178 -3.26 -16.08 26.11
N MET A 179 -3.10 -14.83 26.53
CA MET A 179 -2.37 -14.46 27.75
C MET A 179 -3.24 -14.46 29.01
N SER A 180 -4.57 -14.37 28.89
CA SER A 180 -5.48 -14.24 30.04
C SER A 180 -5.73 -15.57 30.75
N HIS A 181 -4.74 -16.05 31.49
CA HIS A 181 -4.95 -17.09 32.51
C HIS A 181 -5.26 -16.51 33.91
N THR A 182 -5.12 -15.18 34.10
CA THR A 182 -5.11 -14.53 35.43
C THR A 182 -6.02 -13.30 35.58
N LEU A 183 -6.54 -12.72 34.49
CA LEU A 183 -7.41 -11.54 34.53
C LEU A 183 -8.85 -11.91 34.18
N ALA A 184 -9.80 -11.28 34.86
CA ALA A 184 -11.21 -11.52 34.60
C ALA A 184 -11.57 -11.05 33.18
N HIS A 185 -12.00 -11.98 32.32
CA HIS A 185 -12.27 -11.77 30.90
C HIS A 185 -13.17 -10.56 30.61
N HIS A 186 -14.11 -10.25 31.51
CA HIS A 186 -15.01 -9.10 31.38
C HIS A 186 -14.28 -7.75 31.52
N ILE A 187 -13.26 -7.64 32.37
CA ILE A 187 -12.46 -6.42 32.53
C ILE A 187 -11.64 -6.17 31.28
N VAL A 188 -10.97 -7.21 30.76
CA VAL A 188 -10.16 -7.14 29.54
C VAL A 188 -11.05 -6.79 28.33
N ALA A 189 -12.20 -7.43 28.20
CA ALA A 189 -13.14 -7.16 27.12
C ALA A 189 -13.68 -5.72 27.18
N THR A 190 -14.05 -5.24 28.36
CA THR A 190 -14.59 -3.88 28.52
C THR A 190 -13.51 -2.85 28.24
N ALA A 191 -12.31 -3.02 28.81
CA ALA A 191 -11.16 -2.15 28.54
C ALA A 191 -10.83 -2.04 27.05
N PHE A 192 -10.87 -3.18 26.37
CA PHE A 192 -10.62 -3.28 24.95
C PHE A 192 -11.68 -2.55 24.13
N LEU A 193 -12.97 -2.80 24.39
CA LEU A 193 -14.08 -2.14 23.69
C LEU A 193 -13.99 -0.62 23.87
N THR A 194 -13.80 -0.18 25.09
CA THR A 194 -13.65 1.23 25.47
C THR A 194 -12.50 1.91 24.70
N MET A 195 -11.34 1.25 24.59
CA MET A 195 -10.20 1.75 23.81
C MET A 195 -10.46 1.72 22.30
N MET A 196 -11.07 0.66 21.77
CA MET A 196 -11.44 0.56 20.36
C MET A 196 -12.42 1.66 19.94
N PHE A 197 -13.40 1.98 20.80
CA PHE A 197 -14.34 3.07 20.58
C PHE A 197 -13.63 4.43 20.56
N GLY A 198 -12.79 4.71 21.56
CA GLY A 198 -12.10 5.99 21.71
C GLY A 198 -11.03 6.26 20.65
N TRP A 199 -10.31 5.23 20.19
CA TRP A 199 -9.15 5.38 19.31
C TRP A 199 -9.38 4.99 17.86
N VAL A 200 -10.40 4.17 17.57
CA VAL A 200 -10.65 3.68 16.20
C VAL A 200 -11.98 4.17 15.66
N LEU A 201 -13.09 3.88 16.35
CA LEU A 201 -14.43 4.17 15.82
C LEU A 201 -14.70 5.68 15.78
N VAL A 202 -14.60 6.38 16.91
CA VAL A 202 -14.92 7.81 16.98
C VAL A 202 -13.98 8.64 16.11
N PRO A 203 -12.64 8.47 16.17
CA PRO A 203 -11.71 9.18 15.29
C PRO A 203 -11.90 8.79 13.81
N GLY A 204 -12.18 7.52 13.54
CA GLY A 204 -12.40 7.01 12.18
C GLY A 204 -13.63 7.62 11.51
N VAL A 205 -14.75 7.74 12.23
CA VAL A 205 -15.96 8.42 11.74
C VAL A 205 -15.69 9.90 11.49
N ALA A 206 -14.97 10.58 12.40
CA ALA A 206 -14.61 11.98 12.23
C ALA A 206 -13.75 12.20 10.97
N LEU A 207 -12.69 11.41 10.79
CA LEU A 207 -11.84 11.41 9.60
C LEU A 207 -12.63 11.11 8.31
N PHE A 208 -13.49 10.09 8.35
CA PHE A 208 -14.30 9.70 7.20
C PHE A 208 -15.30 10.79 6.80
N SER A 209 -15.88 11.51 7.76
CA SER A 209 -16.82 12.60 7.48
C SER A 209 -16.19 13.70 6.62
N GLY A 210 -14.94 14.06 6.92
CA GLY A 210 -14.15 15.02 6.14
C GLY A 210 -13.84 14.53 4.73
N GLY A 211 -13.41 13.27 4.60
CA GLY A 211 -13.17 12.66 3.28
C GLY A 211 -14.44 12.55 2.43
N LEU A 212 -15.57 12.24 3.06
CA LEU A 212 -16.87 12.12 2.40
C LEU A 212 -17.38 13.46 1.86
N LEU A 213 -17.18 14.56 2.60
CA LEU A 213 -17.48 15.91 2.10
C LEU A 213 -16.72 16.22 0.80
N VAL A 214 -15.42 15.92 0.74
CA VAL A 214 -14.60 16.13 -0.47
C VAL A 214 -15.11 15.28 -1.63
N GLN A 215 -15.54 14.04 -1.38
CA GLN A 215 -16.11 13.18 -2.41
C GLN A 215 -17.44 13.72 -2.97
N LEU A 216 -18.33 14.20 -2.10
CA LEU A 216 -19.62 14.77 -2.50
C LEU A 216 -19.44 16.04 -3.35
N LEU A 217 -18.58 16.95 -2.91
CA LEU A 217 -18.24 18.17 -3.66
C LEU A 217 -17.63 17.84 -5.03
N SER A 218 -16.81 16.80 -5.10
CA SER A 218 -16.17 16.36 -6.33
C SER A 218 -17.16 15.75 -7.33
N ARG A 219 -18.14 14.98 -6.87
CA ARG A 219 -19.19 14.42 -7.73
C ARG A 219 -20.05 15.53 -8.33
N ARG A 220 -20.37 16.56 -7.55
CA ARG A 220 -21.20 17.70 -7.99
C ARG A 220 -20.51 18.54 -9.07
N SER A 221 -19.19 18.68 -9.02
CA SER A 221 -18.41 19.37 -10.06
C SER A 221 -18.46 18.61 -11.39
N ASN A 222 -18.24 17.29 -11.36
CA ASN A 222 -18.25 16.47 -12.58
C ASN A 222 -19.63 16.41 -13.27
N SER A 223 -20.73 16.55 -12.52
CA SER A 223 -22.07 16.59 -13.11
C SER A 223 -22.39 17.91 -13.83
N LEU A 224 -21.77 19.03 -13.42
CA LEU A 224 -22.02 20.34 -14.03
C LEU A 224 -21.31 20.49 -15.38
N ASP A 225 -20.10 19.93 -15.53
CA ASP A 225 -19.36 19.92 -16.80
C ASP A 225 -20.04 19.08 -17.89
N VAL A 226 -20.78 18.03 -17.52
CA VAL A 226 -21.52 17.19 -18.47
C VAL A 226 -22.79 17.86 -19.00
N THR A 227 -23.33 18.84 -18.27
CA THR A 227 -24.54 19.58 -18.69
C THR A 227 -24.24 20.84 -19.52
N MET A 228 -22.97 21.19 -19.71
CA MET A 228 -22.54 22.39 -20.46
C MET A 228 -21.81 22.07 -21.78
N ASN A 229 -21.73 20.79 -22.18
CA ASN A 229 -21.29 20.33 -23.50
C ASN A 229 -22.47 19.74 -24.27
#